data_AF-A0A820HKB4-F1
#
_entry.id   AF-A0A820HKB4-F1
#
_cell.length_a   1.000
_cell.length_b   1.000
_cell.length_c   1.000
_cell.angle_alpha   90.00
_cell.angle_beta   90.00
_cell.angle_gamma   90.00
#
_symmetry.space_group_name_H-M   'P 1'
#
loop_
_entity.id
_entity.type
_entity.pdbx_description
1 polymer ?
#
loop_
_entity_poly.entity_id
_entity_poly.type
_entity_poly.pdbx_seq_one_letter_code
_entity_poly.pdbx_strand_id
1 'polypeptide(L)' 'MSIYKLHYFNFRGRGELARLVFAAAGQTFEDIRYERNEWPSNKSKMPLGQMPVLEFNGT' A
#
# COMPACT_ATOMS: atom_id res chain seq x y z
N MET A 1 -10.77 9.16 7.56
CA MET A 1 -9.59 8.27 7.37
C MET A 1 -10.12 6.87 7.18
N SER A 2 -9.67 6.15 6.15
CA SER A 2 -10.01 4.72 6.02
C SER A 2 -9.22 3.93 7.06
N ILE A 3 -9.81 2.82 7.55
CA ILE A 3 -9.11 1.86 8.41
C ILE A 3 -8.07 1.05 7.63
N TYR A 4 -8.12 1.08 6.29
CA TYR A 4 -7.18 0.41 5.40
C TYR A 4 -6.30 1.42 4.68
N LYS A 5 -4.98 1.21 4.71
CA LYS A 5 -4.02 1.90 3.84
C LYS A 5 -3.15 0.89 3.12
N LEU A 6 -3.07 1.01 1.80
CA LEU A 6 -2.21 0.19 0.97
C LEU A 6 -0.97 0.99 0.59
N HIS A 7 0.19 0.56 1.06
CA HIS A 7 1.49 1.12 0.72
C HIS A 7 2.06 0.37 -0.48
N TYR A 8 2.22 1.04 -1.62
CA TYR A 8 2.91 0.47 -2.78
C TYR A 8 3.57 1.54 -3.66
N PHE A 9 4.36 1.09 -4.64
CA PHE A 9 4.91 1.99 -5.64
C PHE A 9 3.82 2.61 -6.52
N ASN A 10 4.14 3.75 -7.15
CA ASN A 10 3.29 4.40 -8.16
C ASN A 10 3.27 3.65 -9.51
N PHE A 11 3.01 2.35 -9.46
CA PHE A 11 2.67 1.50 -10.60
C PHE A 11 1.80 0.33 -10.11
N ARG A 12 1.27 -0.46 -11.05
CA ARG A 12 0.34 -1.58 -10.74
C ARG A 12 1.03 -2.70 -9.94
N GLY A 13 1.92 -3.45 -10.59
CA GLY A 13 2.77 -4.47 -9.95
C GLY A 13 2.03 -5.42 -9.02
N ARG A 14 2.68 -5.78 -7.91
CA ARG A 14 2.13 -6.65 -6.86
C ARG A 14 1.02 -5.97 -6.03
N GLY A 15 0.95 -4.64 -6.01
CA GLY A 15 -0.09 -3.89 -5.29
C GLY A 15 -1.45 -3.92 -5.98
N GLU A 16 -1.48 -4.14 -7.30
CA GLU A 16 -2.72 -4.05 -8.08
C GLU A 16 -3.77 -5.08 -7.68
N LEU A 17 -3.35 -6.29 -7.31
CA LEU A 17 -4.27 -7.33 -6.88
C LEU A 17 -5.08 -6.86 -5.66
N ALA A 18 -4.44 -6.22 -4.68
CA ALA A 18 -5.12 -5.67 -3.51
C ALA A 18 -6.09 -4.54 -3.89
N ARG A 19 -5.71 -3.65 -4.81
CA ARG A 19 -6.60 -2.58 -5.31
C ARG A 19 -7.86 -3.14 -5.98
N LEU A 20 -7.71 -4.19 -6.79
CA LEU A 20 -8.84 -4.86 -7.42
C LEU A 20 -9.77 -5.54 -6.41
N VAL A 21 -9.21 -6.14 -5.35
CA VAL A 21 -10.01 -6.71 -4.25
C VAL A 21 -10.83 -5.62 -3.55
N PHE A 22 -10.23 -4.47 -3.24
CA PHE A 22 -10.97 -3.34 -2.67
C PHE A 22 -12.08 -2.84 -3.59
N ALA A 23 -11.79 -2.68 -4.88
CA ALA A 23 -12.78 -2.24 -5.86
C ALA A 23 -13.94 -3.23 -6.00
N ALA A 24 -13.64 -4.53 -6.08
CA ALA A 24 -14.66 -5.58 -6.17
C ALA A 24 -15.54 -5.66 -4.93
N ALA A 25 -14.99 -5.36 -3.75
CA ALA A 25 -15.73 -5.30 -2.49
C ALA A 25 -16.48 -3.97 -2.26
N GLY A 26 -16.28 -2.95 -3.11
CA GLY A 26 -16.79 -1.59 -2.87
C GLY A 26 -16.19 -0.95 -1.61
N GLN A 27 -15.03 -1.43 -1.15
CA GLN A 27 -14.39 -0.99 0.08
C GLN A 27 -13.49 0.22 -0.17
N THR A 28 -13.66 1.28 0.61
CA THR A 28 -12.78 2.45 0.56
C THR A 28 -11.46 2.18 1.30
N PHE A 29 -10.35 2.63 0.73
CA PHE A 29 -9.01 2.51 1.29
C PHE A 29 -8.15 3.71 0.85
N GLU A 30 -7.07 3.96 1.58
CA GLU A 30 -6.06 4.94 1.19
C GLU A 30 -4.98 4.25 0.33
N ASP A 31 -4.80 4.67 -0.92
CA ASP A 31 -3.76 4.16 -1.82
C ASP A 31 -2.51 5.03 -1.72
N ILE A 32 -1.60 4.66 -0.81
CA ILE A 32 -0.34 5.39 -0.59
C ILE A 32 0.67 4.94 -1.64
N ARG A 33 0.98 5.86 -2.55
CA ARG A 33 1.85 5.63 -3.70
C ARG A 33 3.20 6.31 -3.52
N TYR A 34 4.25 5.50 -3.57
CA TYR A 34 5.63 5.96 -3.48
C TYR A 34 6.29 6.01 -4.85
N GLU A 35 7.01 7.09 -5.11
CA GLU A 35 7.99 7.16 -6.18
C GLU A 35 9.24 6.33 -5.83
N ARG A 36 9.96 5.86 -6.85
CA ARG A 36 11.13 4.97 -6.62
C ARG A 36 12.23 5.63 -5.80
N ASN A 37 12.40 6.94 -5.90
CA ASN A 37 13.38 7.73 -5.14
C ASN A 37 13.02 7.88 -3.66
N GLU A 38 11.74 7.71 -3.29
CA GLU A 38 11.29 7.78 -1.89
C GLU A 38 11.49 6.46 -1.14
N TRP A 39 11.68 5.36 -1.87
CA TRP A 39 11.76 4.02 -1.30
C TRP A 39 12.90 3.82 -0.29
N PRO A 40 14.15 4.28 -0.53
CA PRO A 40 15.22 4.10 0.44
C PRO A 40 14.86 4.61 1.85
N SER A 41 14.17 5.76 1.93
CA SER A 41 13.76 6.38 3.20
C SER A 41 12.56 5.71 3.88
N ASN A 42 11.81 4.88 3.15
CA ASN A 42 10.61 4.22 3.66
C ASN A 42 10.81 2.70 3.87
N LYS A 43 11.87 2.11 3.31
CA LYS A 43 12.15 0.68 3.42
C LYS A 43 12.24 0.18 4.85
N SER A 44 12.92 0.90 5.73
CA SER A 44 13.06 0.53 7.15
C SER A 44 11.75 0.61 7.94
N LYS A 45 10.74 1.31 7.42
CA LYS A 45 9.41 1.42 8.04
C LYS A 45 8.49 0.24 7.67
N MET A 46 8.84 -0.53 6.64
CA MET A 46 8.05 -1.68 6.21
C MET A 46 8.44 -2.92 7.02
N PRO A 47 7.49 -3.73 7.52
CA PRO A 47 7.78 -4.85 8.43
C PRO A 47 8.83 -5.84 7.90
N LEU A 48 8.84 -6.08 6.59
CA LEU A 48 9.76 -7.01 5.91
C LEU A 48 10.72 -6.28 4.96
N GLY A 49 10.84 -4.95 5.05
CA GLY A 49 11.66 -4.16 4.14
C GLY A 49 11.25 -4.28 2.67
N GLN A 50 9.97 -4.53 2.40
CA GLN A 50 9.38 -4.76 1.07
C GLN A 50 7.98 -4.12 0.98
N MET A 51 7.48 -3.96 -0.25
CA MET A 51 6.10 -3.56 -0.55
C MET A 51 5.50 -4.53 -1.59
N PRO A 52 4.17 -4.76 -1.61
CA PRO A 52 3.12 -4.01 -0.89
C PRO A 52 3.03 -4.32 0.61
N VAL A 53 2.54 -3.35 1.38
CA VAL A 53 2.16 -3.49 2.79
C VAL A 53 0.74 -2.96 2.96
N LEU A 54 -0.10 -3.71 3.68
CA LEU A 54 -1.42 -3.27 4.09
C LEU A 54 -1.35 -2.86 5.57
N GLU A 55 -1.73 -1.64 5.88
CA GLU A 55 -1.98 -1.16 7.24
C GLU A 55 -3.48 -1.33 7.53
N PHE A 56 -3.80 -1.91 8.70
CA PHE A 56 -5.17 -2.08 9.18
C PHE A 56 -5.29 -1.49 10.59
N ASN A 57 -6.15 -0.48 10.76
CA ASN A 57 -6.32 0.23 12.04
C ASN A 57 -4.99 0.74 12.65
N GLY A 58 -4.03 1.16 11.82
CA GLY A 58 -2.73 1.66 12.29
C GLY A 58 -1.71 0.57 12.63
N THR A 59 -2.00 -0.70 12.33
CA THR A 59 -1.12 -1.86 12.55
C THR A 59 -0.73 -2.52 11.24
#